data_AF-A0A6P3FGY0-F1
#
_entry.id   AF-A0A6P3FGY0-F1
#
_cell.length_a   1.000
_cell.length_b   1.000
_cell.length_c   1.000
_cell.angle_alpha   90.00
_cell.angle_beta   90.00
_cell.angle_gamma   90.00
#
_symmetry.space_group_name_H-M   'P 1'
#
loop_
_entity.id
_entity.type
_entity.pdbx_description
1 polymer ?
#
loop_
_entity_poly.entity_id
_entity_poly.type
_entity_poly.pdbx_seq_one_letter_code
_entity_poly.pdbx_strand_id
1 'polypeptide(L)'
;MVLILNHKYFVGGGAQDCMKKQPSLPLSEDAHPSIAKINSVMCEVNKTRGVVVALLMGVDSRETCRHLSCVLSGLLADLDALDVCGHTEIRNYRREVVEDINKLLKYLDLEEEADTTHAFDLRQNHSILKIEKVLKRMREIKKEFLQAQNPPELYLSSKTELQALIGQLDEVSLERNPCIQEARRRAVIEVQTLITHVDLREALEKRKQPKCDLYVHIPISVLMTCEEHPSHKAVWEVLGNLSEIQGEVLSFDGNRTDKNYIRLEELLTKQLLALDTVDPQGEERCKAARKQAVKLAQNILSYLDLKSDEWEY
;
A
#
# COMPACT_ATOMS: atom_id res chain seq x y z
N MET A 1 -3.20 13.46 8.45
CA MET A 1 -3.07 12.52 7.30
C MET A 1 -1.90 12.82 6.38
N VAL A 2 -1.62 14.09 6.00
CA VAL A 2 -0.42 14.42 5.20
C VAL A 2 0.90 14.03 5.89
N LEU A 3 0.98 14.11 7.22
CA LEU A 3 2.15 13.68 7.99
C LEU A 3 2.29 12.15 8.14
N ILE A 4 1.19 11.40 8.02
CA ILE A 4 1.22 9.93 8.15
C ILE A 4 1.62 9.28 6.82
N LEU A 5 1.31 9.92 5.69
CA LEU A 5 1.79 9.47 4.37
C LEU A 5 3.29 9.77 4.21
N ASN A 6 3.79 10.93 4.66
CA ASN A 6 5.22 11.26 4.54
C ASN A 6 6.17 10.25 5.22
N HIS A 7 5.77 9.65 6.34
CA HIS A 7 6.61 8.65 7.02
C HIS A 7 6.49 7.23 6.44
N LYS A 8 5.39 6.90 5.76
CA LYS A 8 5.13 5.56 5.22
C LYS A 8 5.80 5.28 3.86
N TYR A 9 6.35 6.29 3.18
CA TYR A 9 6.83 6.15 1.79
C TYR A 9 8.34 6.39 1.58
N PHE A 10 9.09 6.85 2.59
CA PHE A 10 10.48 7.29 2.38
C PHE A 10 11.57 6.27 2.79
N VAL A 11 11.25 5.18 3.50
CA VAL A 11 12.25 4.22 4.01
C VAL A 11 12.18 2.85 3.32
N GLY A 12 11.77 2.83 2.06
CA GLY A 12 11.72 1.63 1.23
C GLY A 12 12.87 1.52 0.24
N GLY A 13 14.13 1.65 0.69
CA GLY A 13 15.26 1.60 -0.24
C GLY A 13 16.64 1.81 0.38
N GLY A 14 16.99 1.06 1.43
CA GLY A 14 18.34 1.21 1.98
C GLY A 14 18.68 0.28 3.12
N ALA A 15 18.79 -1.02 2.88
CA ALA A 15 19.55 -1.92 3.75
C ALA A 15 19.79 -3.29 3.10
N GLN A 16 20.55 -3.35 2.01
CA GLN A 16 21.34 -4.56 1.78
C GLN A 16 22.60 -4.29 0.97
N ASP A 17 23.72 -4.68 1.56
CA ASP A 17 25.05 -4.88 0.97
C ASP A 17 26.09 -3.75 1.08
N CYS A 18 26.32 -3.26 2.31
CA CYS A 18 27.56 -2.55 2.70
C CYS A 18 28.55 -3.52 3.37
N MET A 19 28.97 -4.58 2.66
CA MET A 19 30.12 -5.42 3.03
C MET A 19 31.02 -5.68 1.82
N LYS A 20 31.17 -4.70 0.92
CA LYS A 20 32.24 -4.71 -0.10
C LYS A 20 33.35 -3.77 0.34
N LYS A 21 34.51 -4.39 0.54
CA LYS A 21 35.83 -3.87 0.89
C LYS A 21 36.09 -2.46 0.35
N GLN A 22 36.66 -1.60 1.19
CA GLN A 22 37.35 -0.39 0.76
C GLN A 22 38.34 -0.73 -0.37
N PRO A 23 38.51 0.15 -1.39
CA PRO A 23 39.58 0.05 -2.37
C PRO A 23 40.94 -0.03 -1.68
N SER A 24 41.75 -1.01 -2.02
CA SER A 24 43.13 -1.15 -1.56
C SER A 24 44.06 -0.23 -2.36
N LEU A 25 43.81 1.09 -2.37
CA LEU A 25 44.46 2.11 -3.20
C LEU A 25 44.48 3.45 -2.43
N PRO A 26 45.47 4.37 -2.61
CA PRO A 26 46.09 4.77 -3.89
C PRO A 26 47.37 4.00 -4.30
N LEU A 27 47.64 3.94 -5.61
CA LEU A 27 48.93 3.48 -6.17
C LEU A 27 50.02 4.54 -5.99
N SER A 28 51.29 4.10 -5.87
CA SER A 28 52.44 5.00 -5.80
C SER A 28 52.58 5.84 -7.08
N GLU A 29 52.82 7.14 -6.93
CA GLU A 29 52.93 8.11 -8.04
C GLU A 29 54.15 7.89 -8.94
N ASP A 30 55.15 7.14 -8.46
CA ASP A 30 56.46 6.98 -9.10
C ASP A 30 56.44 6.10 -10.38
N ALA A 31 55.30 5.52 -10.77
CA ALA A 31 55.23 4.51 -11.83
C ALA A 31 54.72 5.01 -13.20
N HIS A 32 53.82 6.01 -13.27
CA HIS A 32 53.28 6.51 -14.55
C HIS A 32 52.52 7.85 -14.37
N PRO A 33 52.61 8.83 -15.29
CA PRO A 33 51.88 10.11 -15.19
C PRO A 33 50.35 9.95 -15.06
N SER A 34 49.78 8.90 -15.65
CA SER A 34 48.35 8.57 -15.49
C SER A 34 47.96 8.25 -14.05
N ILE A 35 48.86 7.74 -13.20
CA ILE A 35 48.54 7.43 -11.80
C ILE A 35 48.35 8.71 -10.99
N ALA A 36 49.22 9.71 -11.17
CA ALA A 36 49.07 11.01 -10.53
C ALA A 36 47.74 11.68 -10.92
N LYS A 37 47.34 11.58 -12.20
CA LYS A 37 46.05 12.10 -12.67
C LYS A 37 44.86 11.31 -12.11
N ILE A 38 44.93 9.97 -12.02
CA ILE A 38 43.87 9.15 -11.39
C ILE A 38 43.75 9.47 -9.89
N ASN A 39 44.87 9.61 -9.16
CA ASN A 39 44.88 10.00 -7.74
C ASN A 39 44.27 11.39 -7.54
N SER A 40 44.61 12.35 -8.42
CA SER A 40 44.01 13.69 -8.41
C SER A 40 42.50 13.63 -8.62
N VAL A 41 42.03 12.84 -9.60
CA VAL A 41 40.58 12.67 -9.84
C VAL A 41 39.91 12.00 -8.65
N MET A 42 40.49 10.96 -8.07
CA MET A 42 39.95 10.30 -6.88
C MET A 42 39.80 11.28 -5.70
N CYS A 43 40.77 12.18 -5.50
CA CYS A 43 40.68 13.21 -4.46
C CYS A 43 39.48 14.12 -4.68
N GLU A 44 39.27 14.59 -5.91
CA GLU A 44 38.12 15.43 -6.27
C GLU A 44 36.80 14.66 -6.14
N VAL A 45 36.73 13.38 -6.55
CA VAL A 45 35.56 12.52 -6.36
C VAL A 45 35.21 12.37 -4.88
N ASN A 46 36.21 12.23 -3.99
CA ASN A 46 35.99 12.14 -2.56
C ASN A 46 35.44 13.43 -1.95
N LYS A 47 35.93 14.60 -2.42
CA LYS A 47 35.37 15.90 -2.01
C LYS A 47 33.93 16.05 -2.49
N THR A 48 33.69 15.79 -3.77
CA THR A 48 32.35 15.84 -4.38
C THR A 48 31.39 14.89 -3.68
N ARG A 49 31.82 13.68 -3.29
CA ARG A 49 31.01 12.74 -2.52
C ARG A 49 30.56 13.31 -1.18
N GLY A 50 31.43 14.02 -0.47
CA GLY A 50 31.04 14.72 0.77
C GLY A 50 29.95 15.78 0.52
N VAL A 51 30.07 16.52 -0.58
CA VAL A 51 29.08 17.53 -0.98
C VAL A 51 27.76 16.88 -1.41
N VAL A 52 27.80 15.79 -2.18
CA VAL A 52 26.62 15.00 -2.58
C VAL A 52 25.88 14.49 -1.34
N VAL A 53 26.59 13.93 -0.36
CA VAL A 53 25.97 13.47 0.89
C VAL A 53 25.35 14.64 1.66
N ALA A 54 26.03 15.77 1.77
CA ALA A 54 25.48 16.95 2.46
C ALA A 54 24.21 17.50 1.76
N LEU A 55 24.21 17.48 0.42
CA LEU A 55 23.08 17.90 -0.41
C LEU A 55 21.89 16.94 -0.25
N LEU A 56 22.11 15.62 -0.39
CA LEU A 56 21.06 14.61 -0.22
C LEU A 56 20.49 14.55 1.21
N MET A 57 21.29 14.93 2.21
CA MET A 57 20.85 15.02 3.60
C MET A 57 20.19 16.38 3.93
N GLY A 58 20.13 17.32 2.98
CA GLY A 58 19.54 18.64 3.17
C GLY A 58 20.30 19.54 4.15
N VAL A 59 21.60 19.29 4.36
CA VAL A 59 22.43 19.98 5.37
C VAL A 59 23.18 21.18 4.78
N ASP A 60 23.39 21.22 3.46
CA ASP A 60 24.05 22.34 2.76
C ASP A 60 23.41 22.59 1.38
N SER A 61 23.28 23.86 0.98
CA SER A 61 22.51 24.31 -0.19
C SER A 61 23.33 25.15 -1.19
N ARG A 62 24.67 25.05 -1.14
CA ARG A 62 25.55 25.87 -1.98
C ARG A 62 25.70 25.36 -3.41
N GLU A 63 25.60 24.05 -3.60
CA GLU A 63 25.76 23.39 -4.90
C GLU A 63 24.43 22.78 -5.35
N THR A 64 24.25 22.57 -6.67
CA THR A 64 23.04 21.96 -7.24
C THR A 64 23.35 20.59 -7.83
N CYS A 65 22.35 19.68 -7.91
CA CYS A 65 22.53 18.36 -8.54
C CYS A 65 23.12 18.49 -9.95
N ARG A 66 22.59 19.44 -10.75
CA ARG A 66 23.09 19.73 -12.10
C ARG A 66 24.55 20.17 -12.11
N HIS A 67 24.99 20.98 -11.15
CA HIS A 67 26.40 21.37 -11.03
C HIS A 67 27.28 20.18 -10.70
N LEU A 68 26.91 19.38 -9.69
CA LEU A 68 27.67 18.21 -9.27
C LEU A 68 27.73 17.13 -10.36
N SER A 69 26.64 16.91 -11.11
CA SER A 69 26.61 16.00 -12.25
C SER A 69 27.53 16.48 -13.38
N CYS A 70 27.61 17.79 -13.62
CA CYS A 70 28.54 18.37 -14.59
C CYS A 70 30.01 18.17 -14.16
N VAL A 71 30.32 18.42 -12.90
CA VAL A 71 31.67 18.20 -12.33
C VAL A 71 32.08 16.73 -12.44
N LEU A 72 31.22 15.80 -12.02
CA LEU A 72 31.48 14.36 -12.09
C LEU A 72 31.64 13.87 -13.54
N SER A 73 30.83 14.38 -14.48
CA SER A 73 30.95 14.06 -15.91
C SER A 73 32.26 14.58 -16.51
N GLY A 74 32.72 15.76 -16.07
CA GLY A 74 34.04 16.29 -16.46
C GLY A 74 35.19 15.42 -15.95
N LEU A 75 35.13 14.98 -14.69
CA LEU A 75 36.12 14.04 -14.12
C LEU A 75 36.12 12.69 -14.84
N LEU A 76 34.96 12.21 -15.29
CA LEU A 76 34.84 10.99 -16.09
C LEU A 76 35.54 11.15 -17.45
N ALA A 77 35.32 12.27 -18.15
CA ALA A 77 35.98 12.57 -19.42
C ALA A 77 37.51 12.68 -19.27
N ASP A 78 37.98 13.27 -18.17
CA ASP A 78 39.40 13.34 -17.83
C ASP A 78 40.03 11.94 -17.66
N LEU A 79 39.30 10.98 -17.09
CA LEU A 79 39.76 9.60 -16.96
C LEU A 79 39.73 8.85 -18.29
N ASP A 80 38.71 9.07 -19.12
CA ASP A 80 38.58 8.44 -20.44
C ASP A 80 39.66 8.90 -21.43
N ALA A 81 40.15 10.14 -21.27
CA ALA A 81 41.26 10.68 -22.06
C ALA A 81 42.63 10.10 -21.69
N LEU A 82 42.75 9.34 -20.59
CA LEU A 82 44.02 8.74 -20.18
C LEU A 82 44.36 7.53 -21.04
N ASP A 83 45.53 7.59 -21.68
CA ASP A 83 46.16 6.40 -22.22
C ASP A 83 46.76 5.56 -21.08
N VAL A 84 46.23 4.36 -20.94
CA VAL A 84 46.65 3.34 -19.95
C VAL A 84 46.93 1.99 -20.63
N CYS A 85 47.18 2.02 -21.95
CA CYS A 85 47.50 0.83 -22.71
C CYS A 85 48.76 0.16 -22.16
N GLY A 86 48.75 -1.17 -22.07
CA GLY A 86 49.88 -1.96 -21.57
C GLY A 86 50.00 -2.09 -20.04
N HIS A 87 49.27 -1.29 -19.24
CA HIS A 87 49.35 -1.33 -17.78
C HIS A 87 48.03 -1.81 -17.14
N THR A 88 47.96 -3.11 -16.82
CA THR A 88 46.73 -3.73 -16.30
C THR A 88 46.28 -3.18 -14.96
N GLU A 89 47.21 -2.91 -14.05
CA GLU A 89 46.92 -2.37 -12.72
C GLU A 89 46.34 -0.95 -12.79
N ILE A 90 46.92 -0.09 -13.64
CA ILE A 90 46.46 1.29 -13.86
C ILE A 90 45.07 1.29 -14.50
N ARG A 91 44.81 0.38 -15.45
CA ARG A 91 43.49 0.22 -16.07
C ARG A 91 42.43 -0.22 -15.06
N ASN A 92 42.77 -1.13 -14.15
CA ASN A 92 41.86 -1.56 -13.09
C ASN A 92 41.59 -0.43 -12.10
N TYR A 93 42.63 0.32 -11.72
CA TYR A 93 42.47 1.48 -10.85
C TYR A 93 41.56 2.55 -11.45
N ARG A 94 41.79 2.92 -12.72
CA ARG A 94 40.91 3.84 -13.46
C ARG A 94 39.47 3.34 -13.46
N ARG A 95 39.24 2.05 -13.72
CA ARG A 95 37.91 1.44 -13.74
C ARG A 95 37.18 1.61 -12.41
N GLU A 96 37.88 1.39 -11.30
CA GLU A 96 37.29 1.54 -9.95
C GLU A 96 36.86 2.99 -9.68
N VAL A 97 37.68 3.98 -10.02
CA VAL A 97 37.33 5.40 -9.89
C VAL A 97 36.14 5.77 -10.81
N VAL A 98 36.11 5.24 -12.03
CA VAL A 98 34.98 5.40 -12.96
C VAL A 98 33.69 4.80 -12.39
N GLU A 99 33.76 3.61 -11.76
CA GLU A 99 32.61 2.99 -11.12
C GLU A 99 32.08 3.83 -9.96
N ASP A 100 32.96 4.45 -9.17
CA ASP A 100 32.56 5.34 -8.07
C ASP A 100 31.92 6.65 -8.58
N ILE A 101 32.46 7.26 -9.64
CA ILE A 101 31.83 8.41 -10.30
C ILE A 101 30.43 8.06 -10.81
N ASN A 102 30.29 6.91 -11.47
CA ASN A 102 29.00 6.46 -11.99
C ASN A 102 27.97 6.18 -10.88
N LYS A 103 28.39 5.70 -9.70
CA LYS A 103 27.49 5.56 -8.54
C LYS A 103 26.99 6.93 -8.06
N LEU A 104 27.89 7.93 -7.96
CA LEU A 104 27.52 9.28 -7.54
C LEU A 104 26.58 9.96 -8.54
N LEU A 105 26.84 9.84 -9.84
CA LEU A 105 25.95 10.34 -10.90
C LEU A 105 24.54 9.74 -10.77
N LYS A 106 24.42 8.43 -10.52
CA LYS A 106 23.11 7.79 -10.29
C LYS A 106 22.36 8.38 -9.10
N TYR A 107 23.04 8.69 -8.00
CA TYR A 107 22.39 9.33 -6.85
C TYR A 107 21.88 10.73 -7.19
N LEU A 108 22.65 11.49 -7.98
CA LEU A 108 22.25 12.82 -8.41
C LEU A 108 21.14 12.81 -9.46
N ASP A 109 21.11 11.83 -10.35
CA ASP A 109 20.02 11.66 -11.33
C ASP A 109 18.70 11.34 -10.61
N LEU A 110 18.74 10.48 -9.59
CA LEU A 110 17.57 10.18 -8.75
C LEU A 110 17.06 11.43 -8.00
N GLU A 111 17.97 12.30 -7.56
CA GLU A 111 17.62 13.56 -6.89
C GLU A 111 17.17 14.65 -7.87
N GLU A 112 17.78 14.79 -9.05
CA GLU A 112 17.33 15.74 -10.09
C GLU A 112 15.95 15.31 -10.65
N GLU A 113 15.68 14.01 -10.75
CA GLU A 113 14.33 13.49 -10.99
C GLU A 113 13.38 13.85 -9.84
N ALA A 114 13.80 13.78 -8.57
CA ALA A 114 12.97 14.20 -7.44
C ALA A 114 12.70 15.71 -7.42
N ASP A 115 13.69 16.54 -7.76
CA ASP A 115 13.62 18.01 -7.77
C ASP A 115 12.85 18.56 -8.98
N THR A 116 13.02 17.97 -10.17
CA THR A 116 12.28 18.38 -11.38
C THR A 116 10.86 17.83 -11.39
N THR A 117 10.58 16.79 -10.59
CA THR A 117 9.25 16.23 -10.47
C THR A 117 8.57 16.72 -9.20
N HIS A 118 7.66 17.68 -9.37
CA HIS A 118 6.51 17.89 -8.45
C HIS A 118 5.70 16.60 -8.12
N ALA A 119 6.07 15.41 -8.62
CA ALA A 119 5.44 14.13 -8.35
C ALA A 119 5.51 13.65 -6.91
N PHE A 120 6.42 14.21 -6.09
CA PHE A 120 6.46 13.92 -4.65
C PHE A 120 5.78 14.97 -3.78
N ASP A 121 5.33 16.10 -4.36
CA ASP A 121 4.40 16.99 -3.66
C ASP A 121 2.99 16.39 -3.71
N LEU A 122 2.75 15.41 -2.83
CA LEU A 122 1.46 14.71 -2.68
C LEU A 122 0.29 15.68 -2.48
N ARG A 123 0.54 16.92 -2.02
CA ARG A 123 -0.50 17.93 -1.82
C ARG A 123 -1.06 18.51 -3.12
N GLN A 124 -0.31 18.46 -4.21
CA GLN A 124 -0.73 19.01 -5.52
C GLN A 124 -0.85 17.95 -6.61
N ASN A 125 -0.45 16.71 -6.34
CA ASN A 125 -0.61 15.62 -7.30
C ASN A 125 -2.10 15.35 -7.62
N HIS A 126 -2.48 15.47 -8.89
CA HIS A 126 -3.87 15.36 -9.33
C HIS A 126 -4.48 13.97 -9.04
N SER A 127 -3.69 12.89 -9.11
CA SER A 127 -4.13 11.54 -8.79
C SER A 127 -4.43 11.38 -7.29
N ILE A 128 -3.58 11.94 -6.42
CA ILE A 128 -3.81 11.92 -4.97
C ILE A 128 -5.04 12.74 -4.60
N LEU A 129 -5.19 13.95 -5.16
CA LEU A 129 -6.38 14.78 -4.92
C LEU A 129 -7.68 14.09 -5.37
N LYS A 130 -7.66 13.36 -6.49
CA LYS A 130 -8.79 12.52 -6.93
C LYS A 130 -9.10 11.41 -5.92
N ILE A 131 -8.09 10.68 -5.46
CA ILE A 131 -8.24 9.62 -4.45
C ILE A 131 -8.81 10.19 -3.15
N GLU A 132 -8.29 11.32 -2.67
CA GLU A 132 -8.79 11.97 -1.45
C GLU A 132 -10.24 12.44 -1.58
N LYS A 133 -10.62 12.96 -2.75
CA LYS A 133 -12.01 13.32 -3.06
C LYS A 133 -12.94 12.11 -3.01
N VAL A 134 -12.52 10.98 -3.60
CA VAL A 134 -13.26 9.71 -3.53
C VAL A 134 -13.43 9.26 -2.08
N LEU A 135 -12.33 9.22 -1.31
CA LEU A 135 -12.35 8.82 0.09
C LEU A 135 -13.22 9.76 0.95
N LYS A 136 -13.23 11.06 0.66
CA LYS A 136 -14.12 12.01 1.33
C LYS A 136 -15.59 11.66 1.07
N ARG A 137 -15.98 11.43 -0.19
CA ARG A 137 -17.36 11.06 -0.52
C ARG A 137 -17.75 9.72 0.08
N MET A 138 -16.85 8.73 0.04
CA MET A 138 -17.05 7.44 0.69
C MET A 138 -17.32 7.59 2.20
N ARG A 139 -16.59 8.45 2.91
CA ARG A 139 -16.83 8.72 4.34
C ARG A 139 -18.19 9.35 4.61
N GLU A 140 -18.68 10.22 3.72
CA GLU A 140 -20.02 10.80 3.81
C GLU A 140 -21.08 9.69 3.67
N ILE A 141 -20.99 8.86 2.62
CA ILE A 141 -21.89 7.71 2.41
C ILE A 141 -21.83 6.75 3.62
N LYS A 142 -20.63 6.45 4.14
CA LYS A 142 -20.45 5.61 5.33
C LYS A 142 -21.19 6.19 6.54
N LYS A 143 -21.07 7.50 6.77
CA LYS A 143 -21.72 8.18 7.89
C LYS A 143 -23.24 8.13 7.74
N GLU A 144 -23.76 8.44 6.57
CA GLU A 144 -25.19 8.36 6.25
C GLU A 144 -25.71 6.93 6.47
N PHE A 145 -24.98 5.93 5.98
CA PHE A 145 -25.32 4.52 6.11
C PHE A 145 -25.34 4.02 7.56
N LEU A 146 -24.30 4.33 8.35
CA LEU A 146 -24.22 3.90 9.74
C LEU A 146 -25.21 4.65 10.66
N GLN A 147 -25.65 5.85 10.29
CA GLN A 147 -26.62 6.65 11.06
C GLN A 147 -28.08 6.37 10.67
N ALA A 148 -28.34 5.87 9.46
CA ALA A 148 -29.69 5.62 8.98
C ALA A 148 -30.35 4.42 9.68
N GLN A 149 -31.59 4.60 10.15
CA GLN A 149 -32.43 3.52 10.67
C GLN A 149 -33.09 2.70 9.53
N ASN A 150 -32.27 2.09 8.66
CA ASN A 150 -32.63 0.98 7.76
C ASN A 150 -33.78 1.15 6.72
N PRO A 151 -33.94 2.25 5.97
CA PRO A 151 -34.84 2.21 4.81
C PRO A 151 -34.20 1.40 3.65
N PRO A 152 -34.91 0.43 3.04
CA PRO A 152 -34.42 -0.42 1.95
C PRO A 152 -33.87 0.34 0.73
N GLU A 153 -34.42 1.54 0.49
CA GLU A 153 -34.04 2.43 -0.61
C GLU A 153 -32.59 2.95 -0.50
N LEU A 154 -32.04 3.05 0.72
CA LEU A 154 -30.68 3.52 0.92
C LEU A 154 -29.63 2.48 0.50
N TYR A 155 -29.88 1.17 0.65
CA TYR A 155 -28.89 0.14 0.28
C TYR A 155 -28.54 0.21 -1.21
N LEU A 156 -29.55 0.28 -2.08
CA LEU A 156 -29.35 0.32 -3.52
C LEU A 156 -28.67 1.62 -3.96
N SER A 157 -29.11 2.76 -3.40
CA SER A 157 -28.54 4.07 -3.70
C SER A 157 -27.07 4.15 -3.27
N SER A 158 -26.76 3.82 -2.02
CA SER A 158 -25.39 3.82 -1.49
C SER A 158 -24.50 2.86 -2.25
N LYS A 159 -24.97 1.64 -2.57
CA LYS A 159 -24.21 0.66 -3.36
C LYS A 159 -23.87 1.19 -4.74
N THR A 160 -24.85 1.77 -5.44
CA THR A 160 -24.65 2.31 -6.80
C THR A 160 -23.62 3.44 -6.78
N GLU A 161 -23.71 4.32 -5.79
CA GLU A 161 -22.75 5.42 -5.65
C GLU A 161 -21.34 4.92 -5.31
N LEU A 162 -21.21 3.95 -4.40
CA LEU A 162 -19.91 3.34 -4.07
C LEU A 162 -19.28 2.63 -5.29
N GLN A 163 -20.09 1.97 -6.13
CA GLN A 163 -19.59 1.39 -7.39
C GLN A 163 -19.10 2.47 -8.37
N ALA A 164 -19.80 3.62 -8.44
CA ALA A 164 -19.33 4.75 -9.24
C ALA A 164 -18.00 5.34 -8.71
N LEU A 165 -17.77 5.29 -7.39
CA LEU A 165 -16.49 5.68 -6.79
C LEU A 165 -15.35 4.72 -7.18
N ILE A 166 -15.61 3.41 -7.29
CA ILE A 166 -14.62 2.46 -7.83
C ILE A 166 -14.25 2.82 -9.27
N GLY A 167 -15.24 3.12 -10.11
CA GLY A 167 -14.98 3.58 -11.49
C GLY A 167 -14.09 4.83 -11.54
N GLN A 168 -14.32 5.81 -10.66
CA GLN A 168 -13.45 6.99 -10.54
C GLN A 168 -12.03 6.64 -10.10
N LEU A 169 -11.84 5.63 -9.24
CA LEU A 169 -10.51 5.14 -8.85
C LEU A 169 -9.81 4.42 -10.01
N ASP A 170 -10.55 3.73 -10.88
CA ASP A 170 -10.00 3.05 -12.06
C ASP A 170 -9.45 4.03 -13.11
N GLU A 171 -10.01 5.24 -13.18
CA GLU A 171 -9.55 6.33 -14.05
C GLU A 171 -8.31 7.06 -13.51
N VAL A 172 -7.85 6.77 -12.29
CA VAL A 172 -6.66 7.40 -11.72
C VAL A 172 -5.41 6.90 -12.44
N SER A 173 -4.66 7.82 -13.06
CA SER A 173 -3.39 7.52 -13.71
C SER A 173 -2.42 6.85 -12.74
N LEU A 174 -2.17 5.56 -12.99
CA LEU A 174 -1.16 4.76 -12.30
C LEU A 174 0.23 5.02 -12.87
N GLU A 175 0.57 6.28 -13.18
CA GLU A 175 1.94 6.66 -13.55
C GLU A 175 2.92 5.95 -12.60
N ARG A 176 4.14 5.61 -13.07
CA ARG A 176 5.09 4.65 -12.47
C ARG A 176 5.47 4.89 -10.98
N ASN A 177 4.84 5.84 -10.31
CA ASN A 177 4.88 6.13 -8.90
C ASN A 177 4.19 5.04 -8.04
N PRO A 178 4.96 4.27 -7.24
CA PRO A 178 4.42 3.21 -6.38
C PRO A 178 3.51 3.74 -5.26
N CYS A 179 3.69 4.99 -4.82
CA CYS A 179 2.87 5.59 -3.76
C CYS A 179 1.43 5.83 -4.23
N ILE A 180 1.25 6.29 -5.47
CA ILE A 180 -0.08 6.49 -6.07
C ILE A 180 -0.78 5.15 -6.29
N GLN A 181 -0.04 4.13 -6.74
CA GLN A 181 -0.59 2.77 -6.91
C GLN A 181 -1.09 2.20 -5.58
N GLU A 182 -0.29 2.33 -4.52
CA GLU A 182 -0.65 1.86 -3.18
C GLU A 182 -1.80 2.68 -2.57
N ALA A 183 -1.81 3.99 -2.75
CA ALA A 183 -2.91 4.85 -2.31
C ALA A 183 -4.23 4.49 -3.00
N ARG A 184 -4.21 4.27 -4.32
CA ARG A 184 -5.38 3.78 -5.07
C ARG A 184 -5.81 2.41 -4.57
N ARG A 185 -4.87 1.47 -4.39
CA ARG A 185 -5.17 0.11 -3.90
C ARG A 185 -5.87 0.15 -2.54
N ARG A 186 -5.35 0.94 -1.59
CA ARG A 186 -5.97 1.13 -0.26
C ARG A 186 -7.36 1.76 -0.36
N ALA A 187 -7.53 2.76 -1.21
CA ALA A 187 -8.83 3.40 -1.43
C ALA A 187 -9.86 2.44 -2.04
N VAL A 188 -9.47 1.62 -3.03
CA VAL A 188 -10.32 0.59 -3.62
C VAL A 188 -10.75 -0.42 -2.55
N ILE A 189 -9.82 -0.89 -1.72
CA ILE A 189 -10.14 -1.83 -0.62
C ILE A 189 -11.12 -1.19 0.36
N GLU A 190 -10.91 0.06 0.75
CA GLU A 190 -11.79 0.75 1.69
C GLU A 190 -13.22 0.92 1.14
N VAL A 191 -13.37 1.35 -0.12
CA VAL A 191 -14.68 1.44 -0.78
C VAL A 191 -15.33 0.05 -0.92
N GLN A 192 -14.56 -0.96 -1.33
CA GLN A 192 -15.05 -2.33 -1.52
C GLN A 192 -15.51 -2.97 -0.20
N THR A 193 -14.81 -2.73 0.90
CA THR A 193 -15.22 -3.19 2.23
C THR A 193 -16.56 -2.59 2.64
N LEU A 194 -16.82 -1.31 2.33
CA LEU A 194 -18.12 -0.70 2.61
C LEU A 194 -19.23 -1.27 1.71
N ILE A 195 -18.97 -1.51 0.42
CA ILE A 195 -19.92 -2.19 -0.48
C ILE A 195 -20.32 -3.55 0.10
N THR A 196 -19.33 -4.34 0.54
CA THR A 196 -19.59 -5.65 1.14
C THR A 196 -20.42 -5.55 2.44
N HIS A 197 -20.20 -4.50 3.23
CA HIS A 197 -21.01 -4.26 4.44
C HIS A 197 -22.46 -3.91 4.10
N VAL A 198 -22.68 -3.07 3.10
CA VAL A 198 -24.00 -2.71 2.57
C VAL A 198 -24.73 -3.95 2.05
N ASP A 199 -24.06 -4.78 1.24
CA ASP A 199 -24.60 -6.03 0.68
C ASP A 199 -25.00 -7.02 1.78
N LEU A 200 -24.15 -7.17 2.80
CA LEU A 200 -24.42 -8.05 3.93
C LEU A 200 -25.62 -7.57 4.75
N ARG A 201 -25.68 -6.27 5.06
CA ARG A 201 -26.82 -5.66 5.77
C ARG A 201 -28.13 -5.84 4.99
N GLU A 202 -28.10 -5.58 3.68
CA GLU A 202 -29.26 -5.78 2.81
C GLU A 202 -29.73 -7.25 2.82
N ALA A 203 -28.80 -8.21 2.73
CA ALA A 203 -29.11 -9.64 2.76
C ALA A 203 -29.73 -10.07 4.10
N LEU A 204 -29.19 -9.57 5.22
CA LEU A 204 -29.71 -9.83 6.56
C LEU A 204 -31.11 -9.24 6.74
N GLU A 205 -31.39 -8.05 6.21
CA GLU A 205 -32.69 -7.40 6.33
C GLU A 205 -33.75 -8.12 5.48
N LYS A 206 -33.41 -8.52 4.25
CA LYS A 206 -34.28 -9.35 3.40
C LYS A 206 -34.67 -10.68 4.06
N ARG A 207 -33.80 -11.23 4.92
CA ARG A 207 -34.11 -12.43 5.70
C ARG A 207 -35.09 -12.16 6.85
N LYS A 208 -35.02 -10.98 7.48
CA LYS A 208 -35.92 -10.57 8.57
C LYS A 208 -37.32 -10.23 8.10
N GLN A 209 -37.48 -9.78 6.85
CA GLN A 209 -38.79 -9.48 6.28
C GLN A 209 -39.66 -10.75 6.25
N PRO A 210 -40.91 -10.69 6.76
CA PRO A 210 -41.82 -11.81 6.67
C PRO A 210 -42.06 -12.14 5.19
N LYS A 211 -41.91 -13.41 4.81
CA LYS A 211 -42.33 -13.93 3.50
C LYS A 211 -43.87 -13.93 3.43
N CYS A 212 -44.47 -12.75 3.32
CA CYS A 212 -45.85 -12.49 2.91
C CYS A 212 -45.71 -11.64 1.63
N ASP A 213 -46.15 -12.00 0.43
CA ASP A 213 -47.42 -12.58 0.04
C ASP A 213 -47.27 -13.29 -1.31
N LEU A 214 -47.53 -14.61 -1.36
CA LEU A 214 -48.23 -15.26 -2.48
C LEU A 214 -48.59 -16.70 -2.11
N TYR A 215 -49.53 -16.90 -1.19
CA TYR A 215 -50.30 -18.14 -1.15
C TYR A 215 -51.64 -17.91 -0.45
N VAL A 216 -52.58 -17.35 -1.21
CA VAL A 216 -54.01 -17.46 -0.91
C VAL A 216 -54.43 -18.84 -1.45
N HIS A 217 -54.89 -19.71 -0.55
CA HIS A 217 -55.30 -21.12 -0.73
C HIS A 217 -54.22 -22.22 -0.85
N ILE A 218 -53.61 -22.63 0.27
CA ILE A 218 -53.27 -24.05 0.49
C ILE A 218 -53.87 -24.50 1.82
N PRO A 219 -54.50 -25.69 1.91
CA PRO A 219 -54.95 -26.25 3.17
C PRO A 219 -53.79 -26.43 4.16
N ILE A 220 -54.10 -26.19 5.45
CA ILE A 220 -53.20 -26.19 6.62
C ILE A 220 -52.42 -27.51 6.80
N SER A 221 -52.81 -28.60 6.12
CA SER A 221 -52.10 -29.88 6.12
C SER A 221 -50.83 -29.93 5.26
N VAL A 222 -50.55 -28.90 4.45
CA VAL A 222 -49.34 -28.83 3.59
C VAL A 222 -48.29 -27.87 4.15
N LEU A 223 -48.56 -27.17 5.27
CA LEU A 223 -47.58 -26.33 5.97
C LEU A 223 -46.57 -27.16 6.78
N MET A 224 -46.25 -28.36 6.31
CA MET A 224 -45.29 -29.26 6.93
C MET A 224 -43.90 -28.96 6.35
N THR A 225 -43.03 -28.48 7.24
CA THR A 225 -41.56 -28.49 7.14
C THR A 225 -40.93 -27.76 5.95
N CYS A 226 -40.77 -26.44 6.08
CA CYS A 226 -39.51 -25.82 5.68
C CYS A 226 -38.79 -25.37 6.96
N GLU A 227 -38.48 -26.31 7.85
CA GLU A 227 -37.50 -26.03 8.90
C GLU A 227 -36.18 -25.72 8.19
N GLU A 228 -35.75 -24.45 8.24
CA GLU A 228 -34.41 -24.10 7.76
C GLU A 228 -33.40 -24.99 8.48
N HIS A 229 -32.54 -25.66 7.71
CA HIS A 229 -31.56 -26.58 8.26
C HIS A 229 -30.75 -25.88 9.37
N PRO A 230 -30.53 -26.52 10.54
CA PRO A 230 -29.88 -25.87 11.68
C PRO A 230 -28.49 -25.30 11.34
N SER A 231 -27.75 -25.97 10.45
CA SER A 231 -26.47 -25.46 9.94
C SER A 231 -26.59 -24.17 9.13
N HIS A 232 -27.66 -24.02 8.33
CA HIS A 232 -27.92 -22.80 7.57
C HIS A 232 -28.26 -21.65 8.54
N LYS A 233 -29.11 -21.91 9.54
CA LYS A 233 -29.43 -20.92 10.59
C LYS A 233 -28.16 -20.46 11.32
N ALA A 234 -27.28 -21.39 11.70
CA ALA A 234 -26.02 -21.08 12.38
C ALA A 234 -25.09 -20.17 11.54
N VAL A 235 -24.95 -20.45 10.23
CA VAL A 235 -24.16 -19.58 9.33
C VAL A 235 -24.74 -18.16 9.28
N TRP A 236 -26.07 -18.02 9.24
CA TRP A 236 -26.70 -16.70 9.23
C TRP A 236 -26.56 -15.94 10.54
N GLU A 237 -26.56 -16.63 11.67
CA GLU A 237 -26.26 -16.01 12.98
C GLU A 237 -24.84 -15.45 12.99
N VAL A 238 -23.86 -16.22 12.49
CA VAL A 238 -22.48 -15.72 12.33
C VAL A 238 -22.40 -14.53 11.37
N LEU A 239 -23.11 -14.58 10.23
CA LEU A 239 -23.16 -13.46 9.29
C LEU A 239 -23.74 -12.18 9.92
N GLY A 240 -24.73 -12.32 10.83
CA GLY A 240 -25.24 -11.22 11.64
C GLY A 240 -24.15 -10.60 12.51
N ASN A 241 -23.46 -11.42 13.29
CA ASN A 241 -22.35 -10.98 14.14
C ASN A 241 -21.23 -10.31 13.32
N LEU A 242 -20.87 -10.89 12.17
CA LEU A 242 -19.87 -10.31 11.27
C LEU A 242 -20.29 -8.93 10.74
N SER A 243 -21.59 -8.70 10.50
CA SER A 243 -22.09 -7.40 10.06
C SER A 243 -21.96 -6.32 11.13
N GLU A 244 -22.17 -6.68 12.40
CA GLU A 244 -21.96 -5.79 13.55
C GLU A 244 -20.47 -5.46 13.71
N ILE A 245 -19.63 -6.49 13.75
CA ILE A 245 -18.17 -6.34 13.88
C ILE A 245 -17.61 -5.52 12.72
N GLN A 246 -18.04 -5.76 11.48
CA GLN A 246 -17.61 -5.00 10.31
C GLN A 246 -17.96 -3.51 10.42
N GLY A 247 -19.12 -3.16 11.00
CA GLY A 247 -19.49 -1.77 11.27
C GLY A 247 -18.52 -1.09 12.27
N GLU A 248 -18.12 -1.83 13.30
CA GLU A 248 -17.12 -1.35 14.27
C GLU A 248 -15.73 -1.21 13.62
N VAL A 249 -15.30 -2.19 12.82
CA VAL A 249 -14.03 -2.14 12.06
C VAL A 249 -14.00 -0.96 11.08
N LEU A 250 -15.12 -0.67 10.40
CA LEU A 250 -15.26 0.49 9.52
C LEU A 250 -15.12 1.83 10.27
N SER A 251 -15.43 1.85 11.56
CA SER A 251 -15.37 3.03 12.44
C SER A 251 -14.11 3.11 13.31
N PHE A 252 -13.32 2.03 13.36
CA PHE A 252 -12.02 1.98 14.04
C PHE A 252 -11.08 3.07 13.53
N ASP A 253 -10.13 3.56 14.32
CA ASP A 253 -9.12 4.54 13.86
C ASP A 253 -7.84 4.45 14.72
N GLY A 254 -7.56 3.23 15.21
CA GLY A 254 -6.44 2.94 16.11
C GLY A 254 -5.31 2.15 15.45
N ASN A 255 -4.35 1.72 16.26
CA ASN A 255 -3.24 0.86 15.85
C ASN A 255 -3.33 -0.55 16.46
N ARG A 256 -2.38 -1.43 16.14
CA ARG A 256 -2.38 -2.83 16.62
C ARG A 256 -2.22 -2.99 18.13
N THR A 257 -1.68 -1.98 18.81
CA THR A 257 -1.50 -2.01 20.27
C THR A 257 -2.76 -1.59 21.02
N ASP A 258 -3.76 -1.02 20.33
CA ASP A 258 -4.99 -0.60 20.95
C ASP A 258 -5.82 -1.78 21.43
N LYS A 259 -6.35 -1.67 22.65
CA LYS A 259 -7.28 -2.67 23.23
C LYS A 259 -8.48 -2.93 22.32
N ASN A 260 -8.91 -1.93 21.56
CA ASN A 260 -10.02 -2.06 20.63
C ASN A 260 -9.66 -2.90 19.40
N TYR A 261 -8.43 -2.81 18.89
CA TYR A 261 -7.93 -3.69 17.84
C TYR A 261 -7.96 -5.14 18.30
N ILE A 262 -7.33 -5.42 19.45
CA ILE A 262 -7.24 -6.77 20.03
C ILE A 262 -8.64 -7.37 20.25
N ARG A 263 -9.59 -6.56 20.76
CA ARG A 263 -10.99 -6.99 20.92
C ARG A 263 -11.65 -7.34 19.59
N LEU A 264 -11.50 -6.50 18.56
CA LEU A 264 -12.11 -6.74 17.25
C LEU A 264 -11.52 -7.98 16.57
N GLU A 265 -10.21 -8.16 16.66
CA GLU A 265 -9.51 -9.35 16.20
C GLU A 265 -10.04 -10.61 16.90
N GLU A 266 -10.12 -10.60 18.24
CA GLU A 266 -10.65 -11.71 19.02
C GLU A 266 -12.10 -12.05 18.65
N LEU A 267 -12.96 -11.04 18.45
CA LEU A 267 -14.34 -11.24 18.01
C LEU A 267 -14.42 -11.91 16.63
N LEU A 268 -13.57 -11.50 15.69
CA LEU A 268 -13.48 -12.11 14.35
C LEU A 268 -12.99 -13.55 14.42
N THR A 269 -11.96 -13.83 15.22
CA THR A 269 -11.46 -15.19 15.44
C THR A 269 -12.54 -16.09 16.06
N LYS A 270 -13.33 -15.58 17.01
CA LYS A 270 -14.48 -16.31 17.56
C LYS A 270 -15.51 -16.68 16.49
N GLN A 271 -15.81 -15.78 15.56
CA GLN A 271 -16.72 -16.10 14.44
C GLN A 271 -16.15 -17.16 13.50
N LEU A 272 -14.83 -17.14 13.23
CA LEU A 272 -14.16 -18.18 12.43
C LEU A 272 -14.29 -19.57 13.09
N LEU A 273 -13.99 -19.65 14.39
CA LEU A 273 -14.14 -20.89 15.16
C LEU A 273 -15.60 -21.38 15.17
N ALA A 274 -16.57 -20.47 15.30
CA ALA A 274 -17.98 -20.82 15.22
C ALA A 274 -18.34 -21.44 13.86
N LEU A 275 -17.84 -20.87 12.75
CA LEU A 275 -18.04 -21.41 11.40
C LEU A 275 -17.42 -22.80 11.23
N ASP A 276 -16.26 -23.06 11.83
CA ASP A 276 -15.60 -24.38 11.77
C ASP A 276 -16.42 -25.47 12.46
N THR A 277 -17.18 -25.12 13.51
CA THR A 277 -18.08 -26.07 14.19
C THR A 277 -19.36 -26.39 13.40
N VAL A 278 -19.70 -25.61 12.38
CA VAL A 278 -20.90 -25.85 11.58
C VAL A 278 -20.67 -27.05 10.65
N ASP A 279 -21.36 -28.16 10.93
CA ASP A 279 -21.43 -29.33 10.07
C ASP A 279 -22.46 -29.12 8.94
N PRO A 280 -22.03 -29.05 7.66
CA PRO A 280 -22.94 -28.90 6.53
C PRO A 280 -23.71 -30.18 6.18
N GLN A 281 -23.44 -31.33 6.83
CA GLN A 281 -24.13 -32.62 6.60
C GLN A 281 -24.23 -33.04 5.13
N GLY A 282 -23.27 -32.62 4.30
CA GLY A 282 -23.24 -32.89 2.87
C GLY A 282 -24.05 -31.93 1.98
N GLU A 283 -24.79 -30.97 2.56
CA GLU A 283 -25.56 -29.98 1.79
C GLU A 283 -24.64 -28.94 1.13
N GLU A 284 -24.63 -28.93 -0.21
CA GLU A 284 -23.72 -28.07 -0.98
C GLU A 284 -23.99 -26.58 -0.78
N ARG A 285 -25.26 -26.19 -0.59
CA ARG A 285 -25.65 -24.81 -0.29
C ARG A 285 -25.10 -24.34 1.06
N CYS A 286 -25.16 -25.19 2.09
CA CYS A 286 -24.60 -24.90 3.40
C CYS A 286 -23.06 -24.80 3.33
N LYS A 287 -22.39 -25.72 2.61
CA LYS A 287 -20.93 -25.63 2.39
C LYS A 287 -20.52 -24.32 1.71
N ALA A 288 -21.23 -23.92 0.66
CA ALA A 288 -20.97 -22.68 -0.06
C ALA A 288 -21.18 -21.45 0.84
N ALA A 289 -22.29 -21.40 1.59
CA ALA A 289 -22.58 -20.31 2.53
C ALA A 289 -21.53 -20.20 3.63
N ARG A 290 -21.14 -21.33 4.25
CA ARG A 290 -20.06 -21.37 5.24
C ARG A 290 -18.74 -20.87 4.67
N LYS A 291 -18.36 -21.32 3.46
CA LYS A 291 -17.13 -20.88 2.79
C LYS A 291 -17.15 -19.38 2.50
N GLN A 292 -18.30 -18.83 2.09
CA GLN A 292 -18.46 -17.39 1.87
C GLN A 292 -18.34 -16.61 3.19
N ALA A 293 -18.95 -17.10 4.28
CA ALA A 293 -18.83 -16.48 5.59
C ALA A 293 -17.39 -16.48 6.13
N VAL A 294 -16.64 -17.58 5.94
CA VAL A 294 -15.22 -17.66 6.29
C VAL A 294 -14.41 -16.63 5.49
N LYS A 295 -14.64 -16.55 4.17
CA LYS A 295 -13.97 -15.57 3.32
C LYS A 295 -14.28 -14.14 3.74
N LEU A 296 -15.52 -13.86 4.13
CA LEU A 296 -15.93 -12.55 4.64
C LEU A 296 -15.19 -12.21 5.94
N ALA A 297 -15.17 -13.12 6.92
CA ALA A 297 -14.46 -12.90 8.18
C ALA A 297 -12.96 -12.64 7.96
N GLN A 298 -12.32 -13.41 7.08
CA GLN A 298 -10.92 -13.21 6.69
C GLN A 298 -10.70 -11.85 6.00
N ASN A 299 -11.60 -11.44 5.11
CA ASN A 299 -11.52 -10.12 4.47
C ASN A 299 -11.63 -8.98 5.49
N ILE A 300 -12.51 -9.11 6.50
CA ILE A 300 -12.66 -8.11 7.56
C ILE A 300 -11.38 -8.03 8.42
N LEU A 301 -10.78 -9.18 8.78
CA LEU A 301 -9.49 -9.24 9.46
C LEU A 301 -8.39 -8.53 8.66
N SER A 302 -8.21 -8.92 7.39
CA SER A 302 -7.19 -8.30 6.53
C SER A 302 -7.38 -6.79 6.37
N TYR A 303 -8.63 -6.30 6.38
CA TYR A 303 -8.91 -4.87 6.34
C TYR A 303 -8.60 -4.18 7.68
N LEU A 304 -8.90 -4.81 8.82
CA LEU A 304 -8.52 -4.32 10.15
C LEU A 304 -6.98 -4.21 10.27
N ASP A 305 -6.24 -5.20 9.77
CA ASP A 305 -4.78 -5.20 9.72
C ASP A 305 -4.25 -4.06 8.86
N LEU A 306 -4.79 -3.88 7.65
CA LEU A 306 -4.39 -2.83 6.71
C LEU A 306 -4.56 -1.42 7.32
N LYS A 307 -5.60 -1.26 8.15
CA LYS A 307 -5.98 0.00 8.78
C LYS A 307 -5.15 0.32 10.02
N SER A 308 -4.72 -0.71 10.73
CA SER A 308 -3.93 -0.63 11.98
C SER A 308 -2.41 -0.69 11.77
N ASP A 309 -1.97 -0.96 10.54
CA ASP A 309 -0.56 -1.10 10.17
C ASP A 309 0.19 0.24 10.34
N GLU A 310 0.91 0.36 11.46
CA GLU A 310 1.99 1.32 11.69
C GLU A 310 3.32 0.57 11.48
N TRP A 311 4.25 1.17 10.74
CA TRP A 311 5.52 0.51 10.43
C TRP A 311 6.34 0.41 11.72
N GLU A 312 6.75 -0.81 12.10
CA GLU A 312 7.73 -1.02 13.17
C GLU A 312 9.07 -0.43 12.71
N TYR A 313 9.62 0.50 13.51
CA TYR A 313 10.92 1.14 13.31
C TYR A 313 12.09 0.21 13.65
#